data_AF-A0A1F2TC85-F1
#
_entry.id   AF-A0A1F2TC85-F1
#
_cell.length_a   1.000
_cell.length_b   1.000
_cell.length_c   1.000
_cell.angle_alpha   90.00
_cell.angle_beta   90.00
_cell.angle_gamma   90.00
#
_symmetry.space_group_name_H-M   'P 1'
#
loop_
_entity.id
_entity.type
_entity.pdbx_description
1 polymer ?
#
loop_
_entity_poly.entity_id
_entity_poly.type
_entity_poly.pdbx_seq_one_letter_code
_entity_poly.pdbx_strand_id
1 'polypeptide(L)' 'MVDRNEIETLKASWRGALSAAHALAALEDRVVGLDPHADLDAAALEELARLAHANGLAAQALRGFIETMRARRAAGAV' A
#
# COMPACT_ATOMS: atom_id res chain seq x y z
N MET A 1 -4.33 26.81 -9.76
CA MET A 1 -3.34 26.74 -8.66
C MET A 1 -3.40 25.32 -8.11
N VAL A 2 -2.33 24.52 -8.24
CA VAL A 2 -2.29 23.21 -7.57
C VAL A 2 -2.25 23.48 -6.07
N ASP A 3 -3.24 22.97 -5.35
CA ASP A 3 -3.32 23.17 -3.91
C ASP A 3 -2.09 22.51 -3.25
N ARG A 4 -1.23 23.31 -2.61
CA ARG A 4 -0.02 22.84 -1.92
C ARG A 4 -0.36 21.76 -0.90
N ASN A 5 -1.54 21.85 -0.27
CA ASN A 5 -2.02 20.87 0.69
C ASN A 5 -2.33 19.51 0.02
N GLU A 6 -2.87 19.54 -1.21
CA GLU A 6 -3.18 18.34 -2.00
C GLU A 6 -1.91 17.57 -2.37
N ILE A 7 -0.84 18.28 -2.74
CA ILE A 7 0.44 17.65 -3.11
C ILE A 7 1.17 17.08 -1.89
N GLU A 8 1.15 17.76 -0.74
CA GLU A 8 1.73 17.20 0.48
C GLU A 8 0.94 15.98 0.98
N THR A 9 -0.38 15.98 0.84
CA THR A 9 -1.21 14.80 1.12
C THR A 9 -0.87 13.64 0.19
N LEU A 10 -0.71 13.91 -1.12
CA LEU A 10 -0.27 12.89 -2.08
C LEU A 10 1.05 12.24 -1.66
N LYS A 11 2.06 13.07 -1.33
CA LYS A 11 3.38 12.59 -0.91
C LYS A 11 3.28 11.76 0.37
N ALA A 12 2.48 12.18 1.34
CA ALA A 12 2.27 11.42 2.58
C ALA A 12 1.64 10.05 2.30
N SER A 13 0.55 10.01 1.52
CA SER A 13 -0.10 8.75 1.12
C SER A 13 0.85 7.85 0.33
N TRP A 14 1.64 8.41 -0.59
CA TRP A 14 2.63 7.68 -1.37
C TRP A 14 3.72 7.05 -0.47
N ARG A 15 4.26 7.81 0.48
CA ARG A 15 5.24 7.30 1.45
C ARG A 15 4.66 6.18 2.30
N GLY A 16 3.39 6.30 2.73
CA GLY A 16 2.69 5.24 3.46
C GLY A 16 2.57 3.95 2.65
N ALA A 17 2.13 4.06 1.38
CA ALA A 17 2.04 2.93 0.47
C ALA A 17 3.41 2.27 0.21
N LEU A 18 4.46 3.07 -0.01
CA LEU A 18 5.82 2.55 -0.15
C LEU A 18 6.31 1.83 1.10
N SER A 19 6.04 2.39 2.29
CA SER A 19 6.43 1.76 3.55
C SER A 19 5.78 0.39 3.73
N ALA A 20 4.48 0.27 3.39
CA ALA A 20 3.76 -1.00 3.47
C ALA A 20 4.27 -2.00 2.42
N ALA A 21 4.56 -1.54 1.21
CA ALA A 21 5.16 -2.36 0.16
C ALA A 21 6.56 -2.87 0.55
N HIS A 22 7.40 -2.02 1.15
CA HIS A 22 8.73 -2.44 1.64
C HIS A 22 8.62 -3.45 2.77
N ALA A 23 7.66 -3.30 3.69
CA ALA A 23 7.43 -4.26 4.75
C ALA A 23 7.00 -5.63 4.20
N LEU A 24 6.20 -5.65 3.13
CA LEU A 24 5.84 -6.89 2.43
C LEU A 24 7.04 -7.49 1.67
N ALA A 25 7.82 -6.66 0.97
CA ALA A 25 9.00 -7.08 0.24
C ALA A 25 10.09 -7.67 1.15
N ALA A 26 10.20 -7.20 2.39
CA ALA A 26 11.12 -7.76 3.38
C ALA A 26 10.84 -9.23 3.73
N LEU A 27 9.65 -9.77 3.36
CA LEU A 27 9.29 -11.17 3.54
C LEU A 27 9.59 -12.03 2.30
N GLU A 28 10.07 -11.45 1.20
CA GLU A 28 10.27 -12.14 -0.09
C GLU A 28 11.14 -13.39 0.07
N ASP A 29 12.36 -13.24 0.60
CA ASP A 29 13.29 -14.37 0.79
C ASP A 29 12.67 -15.49 1.65
N ARG A 30 11.91 -15.10 2.68
CA ARG A 30 11.24 -16.06 3.56
C ARG A 30 10.13 -16.82 2.84
N VAL A 31 9.31 -16.15 2.02
CA VAL A 31 8.18 -16.77 1.32
C VAL A 31 8.66 -17.61 0.13
N VAL A 32 9.61 -17.09 -0.65
CA VAL A 32 10.19 -17.78 -1.82
C VAL A 32 11.04 -18.98 -1.37
N GLY A 33 11.69 -18.88 -0.21
CA GLY A 33 12.51 -19.95 0.36
C GLY A 33 11.73 -21.02 1.13
N LEU A 34 10.40 -20.98 1.18
CA LEU A 34 9.62 -22.00 1.87
C LEU A 34 9.77 -23.37 1.19
N ASP A 35 10.01 -24.40 2.00
CA ASP A 35 9.94 -25.78 1.55
C ASP A 35 8.48 -26.12 1.19
N PRO A 36 8.19 -26.56 -0.04
CA PRO A 36 6.83 -26.97 -0.45
C PRO A 36 6.21 -28.09 0.39
N HIS A 37 7.02 -28.82 1.15
CA HIS A 37 6.58 -29.91 2.03
C HIS A 37 6.50 -29.52 3.50
N ALA A 38 6.90 -28.29 3.86
CA ALA A 38 6.84 -27.81 5.23
C ALA A 38 5.49 -27.14 5.54
N ASP A 39 4.99 -27.40 6.74
CA ASP A 39 3.86 -26.66 7.28
C ASP A 39 4.33 -25.30 7.82
N LEU A 40 3.55 -24.26 7.52
CA LEU A 40 3.72 -22.95 8.12
C LEU A 40 3.03 -22.89 9.48
N ASP A 41 3.75 -22.42 10.50
CA ASP A 41 3.12 -22.17 11.79
C ASP A 41 2.10 -21.02 11.73
N ALA A 42 1.19 -21.01 12.71
CA ALA A 42 0.13 -20.02 12.77
C ALA A 42 0.64 -18.57 12.92
N ALA A 43 1.77 -18.37 13.60
CA ALA A 43 2.34 -17.04 13.80
C ALA A 43 2.89 -16.47 12.48
N ALA A 44 3.48 -17.32 11.66
CA ALA A 44 3.96 -16.99 10.34
C ALA A 44 2.82 -16.61 9.39
N LEU A 45 1.75 -17.40 9.38
CA LEU A 45 0.56 -17.11 8.58
C LEU A 45 -0.09 -15.79 9.00
N GLU A 46 -0.23 -15.55 10.30
CA GLU A 46 -0.79 -14.31 10.86
C GLU A 46 0.05 -13.08 10.49
N GLU A 47 1.37 -13.18 10.54
CA GLU A 47 2.26 -12.11 10.12
C GLU A 47 2.15 -11.79 8.63
N LEU A 48 2.16 -12.82 7.77
CA LEU A 48 1.98 -12.66 6.33
C LEU A 48 0.63 -12.00 6.02
N ALA A 49 -0.45 -12.47 6.64
CA ALA A 49 -1.79 -11.93 6.46
C ALA A 49 -1.86 -10.46 6.88
N ARG A 50 -1.27 -10.10 8.04
CA ARG A 50 -1.25 -8.73 8.56
C ARG A 50 -0.53 -7.77 7.62
N LEU A 51 0.65 -8.15 7.13
CA LEU A 51 1.47 -7.30 6.27
C LEU A 51 0.87 -7.19 4.85
N ALA A 52 0.34 -8.29 4.30
CA ALA A 52 -0.40 -8.25 3.05
C ALA A 52 -1.64 -7.35 3.14
N HIS A 53 -2.39 -7.44 4.24
CA HIS A 53 -3.56 -6.59 4.47
C HIS A 53 -3.18 -5.11 4.59
N ALA A 54 -2.13 -4.79 5.37
CA ALA A 54 -1.64 -3.42 5.51
C ALA A 54 -1.22 -2.81 4.16
N ASN A 55 -0.54 -3.58 3.31
CA ASN A 55 -0.19 -3.13 1.95
C ASN A 55 -1.45 -2.89 1.09
N GLY A 56 -2.41 -3.81 1.13
CA GLY A 56 -3.69 -3.67 0.42
C GLY A 56 -4.44 -2.40 0.83
N LEU A 57 -4.54 -2.13 2.14
CA LEU A 57 -5.17 -0.91 2.66
C LEU A 57 -4.44 0.35 2.20
N ALA A 58 -3.10 0.38 2.29
CA ALA A 58 -2.32 1.55 1.88
C ALA A 58 -2.44 1.83 0.37
N ALA A 59 -2.42 0.79 -0.46
CA ALA A 59 -2.63 0.90 -1.90
C ALA A 59 -4.05 1.41 -2.23
N GLN A 60 -5.07 0.89 -1.55
CA GLN A 60 -6.46 1.32 -1.74
C GLN A 60 -6.64 2.80 -1.34
N ALA A 61 -6.07 3.22 -0.21
CA ALA A 61 -6.14 4.61 0.24
C ALA A 61 -5.47 5.57 -0.76
N LEU A 62 -4.27 5.23 -1.25
CA LEU A 62 -3.57 6.00 -2.27
C LEU A 62 -4.39 6.11 -3.56
N ARG A 63 -4.98 5.00 -4.04
CA ARG A 63 -5.85 5.00 -5.21
C ARG A 63 -7.05 5.93 -5.01
N GLY A 64 -7.76 5.82 -3.88
CA GLY A 64 -8.93 6.66 -3.60
C GLY A 64 -8.58 8.14 -3.55
N PHE A 65 -7.41 8.50 -3.03
CA PHE A 65 -6.93 9.88 -3.06
C PHE A 65 -6.66 10.36 -4.50
N ILE A 66 -5.97 9.56 -5.32
CA ILE A 66 -5.70 9.87 -6.74
C ILE A 66 -7.02 10.07 -7.52
N GLU A 67 -8.00 9.19 -7.31
CA GLU A 67 -9.32 9.30 -7.94
C GLU A 67 -10.04 10.59 -7.54
N THR A 68 -9.97 10.96 -6.26
CA THR A 68 -10.52 12.24 -5.77
C THR A 68 -9.85 13.44 -6.45
N MET A 69 -8.52 13.43 -6.58
CA MET A 69 -7.80 14.50 -7.29
C MET A 69 -8.21 14.57 -8.77
N ARG A 70 -8.39 13.42 -9.44
CA ARG A 70 -8.87 13.36 -10.83
C ARG A 70 -10.27 13.95 -10.96
N ALA A 71 -11.19 13.58 -10.08
CA ALA A 71 -12.56 14.08 -10.07
C ALA A 71 -12.62 15.60 -9.89
N ARG A 72 -11.84 16.16 -8.93
CA ARG A 72 -11.75 17.62 -8.74
C ARG A 72 -11.27 18.35 -9.99
N ARG A 73 -10.24 17.82 -10.67
CA ARG A 73 -9.71 18.41 -11.90
C ARG A 73 -10.73 18.41 -13.03
N ALA A 74 -11.51 17.33 -13.16
CA ALA A 74 -12.59 17.25 -14.14
C ALA A 74 -13.71 18.27 -13.83
N ALA A 75 -14.06 18.45 -12.56
CA ALA A 75 -15.10 19.41 -12.14
C ALA A 75 -14.67 20.88 -12.29
N GLY A 76 -13.38 21.19 -12.15
CA GLY A 76 -12.82 22.53 -12.33
C GLY A 76 -12.40 22.89 -13.75
N ALA A 77 -12.61 22.00 -14.72
CA ALA A 77 -12.31 22.21 -16.15
C ALA A 77 -13.53 22.71 -16.96
N VAL A 78 -14.56 23.21 -16.27
CA VAL A 78 -15.78 23.81 -16.84
C VAL A 78 -15.76 25.32 -16.63
#